data_AF-A0A2R6DGP1-F1
#
_entry.id   AF-A0A2R6DGP1-F1
#
_cell.length_a   1.000
_cell.length_b   1.000
_cell.length_c   1.000
_cell.angle_alpha   90.00
_cell.angle_beta   90.00
_cell.angle_gamma   90.00
#
_symmetry.space_group_name_H-M   'P 1'
#
loop_
_entity.id
_entity.type
_entity.pdbx_description
1 polymer ?
#
loop_
_entity_poly.entity_id
_entity_poly.type
_entity_poly.pdbx_seq_one_letter_code
_entity_poly.pdbx_strand_id
1 'polypeptide(L)'
;MGIFIERPSLRAGTITCSATSDGMWRVDRFTGPPDAIEAVDGVFSDTGHCNECLGPGGCGVTREYETLGGDSTSRRIYTRRSALGNCHSVPYLAVERFGEGLAFDAERRDQQYEWRVLTDPDADVEAFTNTVEEGLRDGLEVGRRYAGEPIHW
;
A
#
# COMPACT_ATOMS: atom_id res chain seq x y z
N MET A 1 8.57 4.17 2.62
CA MET A 1 9.25 3.09 3.37
C MET A 1 10.03 3.65 4.56
N GLY A 2 10.68 4.81 4.42
CA GLY A 2 11.57 5.41 5.43
C GLY A 2 11.05 5.39 6.86
N ILE A 3 9.85 5.91 7.13
CA ILE A 3 9.36 6.04 8.52
C ILE A 3 9.25 4.71 9.29
N PHE A 4 8.99 3.60 8.60
CA PHE A 4 8.89 2.29 9.25
C PHE A 4 10.26 1.71 9.60
N ILE A 5 11.29 2.08 8.84
CA ILE A 5 12.69 1.71 9.09
C ILE A 5 13.24 2.58 10.24
N GLU A 6 12.94 3.88 10.22
CA GLU A 6 13.35 4.83 11.25
C GLU A 6 12.61 4.62 12.57
N ARG A 7 11.38 4.08 12.52
CA ARG A 7 10.54 3.76 13.68
C ARG A 7 10.17 2.27 13.68
N PRO A 8 11.05 1.37 14.14
CA PRO A 8 10.80 -0.08 14.14
C PRO A 8 9.64 -0.56 15.01
N SER A 9 9.01 0.31 15.78
CA SER A 9 7.79 0.02 16.55
C SER A 9 6.52 0.45 15.81
N LEU A 10 6.64 1.20 14.70
CA LEU A 10 5.51 1.61 13.88
C LEU A 10 5.03 0.43 13.03
N ARG A 11 3.71 0.23 13.04
CA ARG A 11 3.02 -0.76 12.22
C ARG A 11 1.89 -0.07 11.47
N ALA A 12 1.59 -0.56 10.28
CA ALA A 12 0.39 -0.18 9.55
C ALA A 12 -0.33 -1.42 9.05
N GLY A 13 -1.65 -1.41 9.15
CA GLY A 13 -2.53 -2.42 8.57
C GLY A 13 -3.63 -1.75 7.76
N THR A 14 -3.94 -2.32 6.60
CA THR A 14 -5.02 -1.83 5.73
C THR A 14 -6.34 -2.33 6.27
N ILE A 15 -7.26 -1.42 6.61
CA ILE A 15 -8.63 -1.78 7.02
C ILE A 15 -9.47 -2.09 5.78
N THR A 16 -9.34 -1.26 4.75
CA THR A 16 -10.01 -1.44 3.47
C THR A 16 -9.19 -0.78 2.37
N CYS A 17 -9.17 -1.40 1.19
CA CYS A 17 -8.58 -0.83 -0.01
C CYS A 17 -9.44 -1.22 -1.21
N SER A 18 -9.93 -0.22 -1.92
CA SER A 18 -10.67 -0.35 -3.16
C SER A 18 -9.88 0.37 -4.26
N ALA A 19 -9.64 -0.33 -5.36
CA ALA A 19 -8.93 0.21 -6.50
C ALA A 19 -9.72 -0.07 -7.78
N THR A 20 -9.73 0.93 -8.66
CA THR A 20 -10.28 0.87 -10.01
C THR A 20 -9.24 1.45 -10.97
N SER A 21 -9.50 1.38 -12.26
CA SER A 21 -8.70 2.05 -13.28
C SER A 21 -8.61 3.58 -13.06
N ASP A 22 -9.66 4.17 -12.50
CA ASP A 22 -9.78 5.62 -12.28
C ASP A 22 -9.19 6.12 -10.96
N GLY A 23 -8.97 5.24 -9.98
CA GLY A 23 -8.54 5.68 -8.66
C GLY A 23 -8.40 4.59 -7.61
N MET A 24 -7.98 5.03 -6.42
CA MET A 24 -7.82 4.16 -5.26
C MET A 24 -8.30 4.86 -3.99
N TRP A 25 -9.00 4.12 -3.14
CA TRP A 25 -9.52 4.55 -1.85
C TRP A 25 -9.10 3.54 -0.81
N ARG A 26 -8.47 3.99 0.27
CA ARG A 26 -8.09 3.08 1.35
C ARG A 26 -8.17 3.75 2.70
N VAL A 27 -8.32 2.92 3.73
CA VAL A 27 -8.19 3.33 5.12
C VAL A 27 -7.11 2.46 5.74
N ASP A 28 -6.10 3.12 6.31
CA ASP A 28 -5.02 2.46 7.03
C ASP A 28 -5.10 2.78 8.51
N ARG A 29 -4.77 1.79 9.33
CA ARG A 29 -4.53 1.96 10.76
C ARG A 29 -3.04 1.87 11.02
N PHE A 30 -2.49 2.94 11.61
CA PHE A 30 -1.14 3.00 12.14
C PHE A 30 -1.18 2.76 13.64
N THR A 31 -0.22 2.00 14.17
CA THR A 31 -0.03 1.78 15.60
C THR A 31 1.45 1.89 15.96
N GLY A 32 1.75 2.44 17.13
CA GLY A 32 3.12 2.67 17.58
C GLY A 32 3.18 3.57 18.81
N PRO A 33 4.39 3.89 19.31
CA PRO A 33 4.55 4.88 20.36
C PRO A 33 4.19 6.30 19.87
N PRO A 34 3.92 7.24 20.78
CA PRO A 34 3.43 8.58 20.41
C PRO A 34 4.29 9.35 19.42
N ASP A 35 5.61 9.27 19.56
CA ASP A 35 6.56 9.92 18.65
C ASP A 35 6.57 9.31 17.24
N ALA A 36 6.24 8.02 17.11
CA ALA A 36 6.07 7.37 15.81
C ALA A 36 4.73 7.76 15.17
N ILE A 37 3.65 7.87 15.93
CA ILE A 37 2.35 8.32 15.43
C ILE A 37 2.39 9.78 15.00
N GLU A 38 3.09 10.64 15.72
CA GLU A 38 3.29 12.04 15.32
C GLU A 38 4.06 12.14 14.00
N ALA A 39 5.06 11.27 13.77
CA ALA A 39 5.79 11.23 12.50
C ALA A 39 4.91 10.80 11.31
N VAL A 40 3.89 9.97 11.54
CA VAL A 40 2.91 9.61 10.50
C VAL A 40 2.18 10.86 10.02
N ASP A 41 1.72 11.73 10.93
CA ASP A 41 1.00 12.96 10.55
C ASP A 41 1.86 13.86 9.64
N GLY A 42 3.17 13.95 9.92
CA GLY A 42 4.12 14.66 9.08
C GLY A 42 4.19 14.11 7.65
N VAL A 43 4.28 12.78 7.49
CA VAL A 43 4.33 12.13 6.16
C VAL A 43 3.06 12.33 5.37
N PHE A 44 1.89 12.23 6.02
CA PHE A 44 0.61 12.36 5.33
C PHE A 44 0.19 13.81 5.10
N SER A 45 0.96 14.78 5.61
CA SER A 45 0.83 16.19 5.23
C SER A 45 1.54 16.55 3.91
N ASP A 46 2.50 15.72 3.45
CA ASP A 46 3.19 15.89 2.17
C ASP A 46 2.42 15.16 1.05
N THR A 47 1.59 15.91 0.33
CA THR A 47 0.83 15.39 -0.82
C THR A 47 1.69 15.17 -2.07
N GLY A 48 2.90 15.73 -2.11
CA GLY A 48 3.85 15.58 -3.20
C GLY A 48 4.52 14.21 -3.23
N HIS A 49 4.63 13.53 -2.08
CA HIS A 49 5.27 12.23 -1.96
C HIS A 49 4.29 11.05 -2.05
N CYS A 50 4.62 10.06 -2.87
CA CYS A 50 3.88 8.80 -2.99
C CYS A 50 4.38 7.74 -2.01
N ASN A 51 3.66 7.52 -0.92
CA ASN A 51 4.06 6.54 0.11
C ASN A 51 3.99 5.05 -0.32
N GLU A 52 3.33 4.80 -1.45
CA GLU A 52 2.97 3.46 -1.96
C GLU A 52 3.61 3.12 -3.29
N CYS A 53 4.28 4.08 -3.93
CA CYS A 53 4.93 3.85 -5.21
C CYS A 53 6.17 2.99 -4.99
N LEU A 54 6.30 1.97 -5.83
CA LEU A 54 7.44 1.06 -5.85
C LEU A 54 8.51 1.54 -6.83
N GLY A 55 8.12 2.20 -7.93
CA GLY A 55 9.04 2.59 -8.99
C GLY A 55 9.82 3.88 -8.79
N PRO A 56 10.83 4.10 -9.65
CA PRO A 56 11.61 5.33 -9.67
C PRO A 56 10.77 6.47 -10.26
N GLY A 57 10.66 7.59 -9.52
CA GLY A 57 9.90 8.77 -9.93
C GLY A 57 8.60 8.99 -9.15
N GLY A 58 8.13 10.23 -9.12
CA GLY A 58 6.82 10.55 -8.55
C GLY A 58 5.72 10.09 -9.50
N CYS A 59 4.72 9.36 -8.99
CA CYS A 59 3.52 9.14 -9.80
C CYS A 59 2.71 10.45 -9.82
N GLY A 60 2.22 10.84 -11.00
CA GLY A 60 1.54 12.11 -11.25
C GLY A 60 0.12 12.19 -10.67
N VAL A 61 -0.19 11.34 -9.68
CA VAL A 61 -1.53 11.18 -9.13
C VAL A 61 -1.79 12.24 -8.06
N THR A 62 -2.98 12.83 -8.10
CA THR A 62 -3.46 13.69 -7.02
C THR A 62 -3.83 12.84 -5.82
N ARG A 63 -3.48 13.31 -4.63
CA ARG A 63 -3.67 12.58 -3.36
C ARG A 63 -4.38 13.46 -2.37
N GLU A 64 -5.38 12.87 -1.73
CA GLU A 64 -6.11 13.47 -0.63
C GLU A 64 -5.97 12.54 0.58
N TYR A 65 -5.68 13.13 1.73
CA TYR A 65 -5.56 12.42 2.99
C TYR A 65 -6.50 13.04 4.01
N GLU A 66 -7.15 12.18 4.79
CA GLU A 66 -8.01 12.62 5.89
C GLU A 66 -7.72 11.76 7.13
N THR A 67 -7.46 12.42 8.26
CA THR A 67 -7.39 11.71 9.55
C THR A 67 -8.81 11.41 10.02
N LEU A 68 -9.18 10.13 10.01
CA LEU A 68 -10.49 9.66 10.49
C LEU A 68 -10.58 9.57 12.02
N GLY A 69 -9.43 9.57 12.69
CA GLY A 69 -9.33 9.59 14.15
C GLY A 69 -8.17 8.76 14.67
N GLY A 70 -7.97 8.76 15.99
CA GLY A 70 -6.85 8.09 16.64
C GLY A 70 -6.67 8.56 18.07
N ASP A 71 -5.59 8.08 18.68
CA ASP A 71 -5.11 8.46 20.01
C ASP A 71 -3.57 8.59 19.98
N SER A 72 -2.93 8.71 21.13
CA SER A 72 -1.48 8.85 21.22
C SER A 72 -0.71 7.62 20.74
N THR A 73 -1.34 6.47 20.51
CA THR A 73 -0.72 5.22 20.09
C THR A 73 -1.30 4.64 18.81
N SER A 74 -2.30 5.33 18.23
CA SER A 74 -2.96 4.87 17.01
C SER A 74 -3.44 6.02 16.13
N ARG A 75 -3.45 5.80 14.82
CA ARG A 75 -3.98 6.76 13.84
C ARG A 75 -4.70 6.03 12.72
N ARG A 76 -5.86 6.52 12.30
CA ARG A 76 -6.59 6.06 11.12
C ARG A 76 -6.57 7.14 10.06
N ILE A 77 -6.07 6.80 8.87
CA ILE A 77 -5.93 7.72 7.75
C ILE A 77 -6.67 7.15 6.57
N TYR A 78 -7.58 7.94 6.01
CA TYR A 78 -8.14 7.72 4.71
C TYR A 78 -7.25 8.34 3.64
N THR A 79 -7.01 7.59 2.57
CA THR A 79 -6.27 8.04 1.39
C THR A 79 -7.14 7.87 0.17
N ARG A 80 -7.33 8.94 -0.60
CA ARG A 80 -7.89 8.90 -1.95
C ARG A 80 -6.83 9.29 -2.97
N ARG A 81 -6.84 8.59 -4.11
CA ARG A 81 -6.02 8.91 -5.28
C ARG A 81 -6.87 8.93 -6.54
N SER A 82 -6.68 9.94 -7.37
CA SER A 82 -7.30 10.04 -8.69
C SER A 82 -6.28 9.79 -9.80
N ALA A 83 -6.75 9.19 -10.90
CA ALA A 83 -6.01 8.92 -12.12
C ALA A 83 -4.69 8.16 -11.87
N LEU A 84 -4.76 6.83 -11.80
CA LEU A 84 -3.59 5.99 -11.51
C LEU A 84 -2.57 5.89 -12.67
N GLY A 85 -2.73 6.68 -13.74
CA GLY A 85 -1.81 6.65 -14.88
C GLY A 85 -0.39 6.96 -14.44
N ASN A 86 0.49 5.94 -14.51
CA ASN A 86 1.90 5.89 -14.08
C ASN A 86 2.21 5.53 -12.61
N CYS A 87 1.20 5.15 -11.80
CA CYS A 87 1.44 4.77 -10.40
C CYS A 87 1.89 3.31 -10.26
N HIS A 88 3.18 3.07 -10.02
CA HIS A 88 3.72 1.73 -9.75
C HIS A 88 3.41 1.26 -8.32
N SER A 89 2.13 1.11 -7.96
CA SER A 89 1.70 0.54 -6.68
C SER A 89 1.03 -0.81 -6.88
N VAL A 90 1.12 -1.70 -5.89
CA VAL A 90 0.54 -3.05 -5.95
C VAL A 90 -0.95 -3.04 -6.34
N PRO A 91 -1.85 -2.22 -5.76
CA PRO A 91 -3.26 -2.23 -6.15
C PRO A 91 -3.49 -1.82 -7.61
N TYR A 92 -2.71 -0.87 -8.12
CA TYR A 92 -2.84 -0.43 -9.51
C TYR A 92 -2.44 -1.54 -10.48
N LEU A 93 -1.24 -2.10 -10.29
CA LEU A 93 -0.73 -3.18 -11.14
C LEU A 93 -1.65 -4.41 -11.07
N ALA A 94 -2.23 -4.69 -9.90
CA ALA A 94 -3.16 -5.79 -9.72
C ALA A 94 -4.47 -5.54 -10.50
N VAL A 95 -5.02 -4.32 -10.43
CA VAL A 95 -6.22 -3.95 -11.20
C VAL A 95 -5.96 -3.99 -12.71
N GLU A 96 -4.80 -3.52 -13.17
CA GLU A 96 -4.45 -3.60 -14.60
C GLU A 96 -4.30 -5.04 -15.08
N ARG A 97 -3.80 -5.95 -14.24
CA ARG A 97 -3.55 -7.35 -14.62
C ARG A 97 -4.78 -8.24 -14.46
N PHE A 98 -5.52 -8.10 -13.37
CA PHE A 98 -6.58 -9.02 -12.96
C PHE A 98 -7.98 -8.41 -13.04
N GLY A 99 -8.09 -7.10 -13.31
CA GLY A 99 -9.36 -6.38 -13.37
C GLY A 99 -9.76 -5.75 -12.04
N GLU A 100 -10.90 -5.05 -12.05
CA GLU A 100 -11.45 -4.36 -10.88
C GLU A 100 -12.20 -5.34 -9.95
N GLY A 101 -12.46 -4.90 -8.70
CA GLY A 101 -13.21 -5.70 -7.72
C GLY A 101 -12.36 -6.68 -6.90
N LEU A 102 -11.04 -6.55 -6.96
CA LEU A 102 -10.10 -7.33 -6.14
C LEU A 102 -10.25 -7.00 -4.65
N ALA A 103 -10.09 -8.01 -3.80
CA ALA A 103 -9.95 -7.82 -2.36
C ALA A 103 -8.48 -7.75 -1.98
N PHE A 104 -8.15 -6.73 -1.20
CA PHE A 104 -6.80 -6.44 -0.75
C PHE A 104 -6.71 -6.47 0.77
N ASP A 105 -5.60 -6.98 1.25
CA ASP A 105 -5.10 -6.74 2.60
C ASP A 105 -3.62 -6.37 2.51
N ALA A 106 -3.15 -5.53 3.43
CA ALA A 106 -1.74 -5.17 3.46
C ALA A 106 -1.27 -4.79 4.86
N GLU A 107 -0.07 -5.26 5.19
CA GLU A 107 0.60 -4.97 6.45
C GLU A 107 2.00 -4.42 6.19
N ARG A 108 2.36 -3.38 6.95
CA ARG A 108 3.67 -2.74 6.83
C ARG A 108 4.32 -2.62 8.19
N ARG A 109 5.59 -3.04 8.26
CA ARG A 109 6.43 -2.97 9.46
C ARG A 109 7.89 -3.03 9.08
N ASP A 110 8.72 -2.29 9.81
CA ASP A 110 10.17 -2.31 9.62
C ASP A 110 10.55 -2.08 8.15
N GLN A 111 11.21 -3.05 7.51
CA GLN A 111 11.60 -3.01 6.10
C GLN A 111 10.64 -3.79 5.17
N GLN A 112 9.52 -4.31 5.70
CA GLN A 112 8.61 -5.20 5.00
C GLN A 112 7.27 -4.51 4.72
N TYR A 113 6.76 -4.72 3.50
CA TYR A 113 5.41 -4.36 3.11
C TYR A 113 4.76 -5.56 2.41
N GLU A 114 3.95 -6.30 3.16
CA GLU A 114 3.25 -7.48 2.65
C GLU A 114 1.88 -7.07 2.10
N TRP A 115 1.60 -7.46 0.86
CA TRP A 115 0.30 -7.34 0.23
C TRP A 115 -0.29 -8.73 0.01
N ARG A 116 -1.58 -8.86 0.29
CA ARG A 116 -2.39 -10.06 0.02
C ARG A 116 -3.48 -9.63 -0.96
N VAL A 117 -3.55 -10.33 -2.10
CA VAL A 117 -4.51 -10.05 -3.17
C VAL A 117 -5.28 -11.33 -3.44
N LEU A 118 -6.60 -11.26 -3.31
CA LEU A 118 -7.47 -12.35 -3.76
C LEU A 118 -7.77 -12.16 -5.25
N THR A 119 -7.47 -13.18 -6.04
CA THR A 119 -7.62 -13.20 -7.50
C THR A 119 -8.25 -14.51 -7.95
N ASP A 120 -8.57 -14.61 -9.23
CA ASP A 120 -9.04 -15.85 -9.85
C ASP A 120 -7.98 -16.97 -9.72
N PRO A 121 -8.37 -18.22 -9.42
CA PRO A 121 -7.43 -19.35 -9.38
C PRO A 121 -6.56 -19.52 -10.63
N ASP A 122 -7.07 -19.13 -11.80
CA ASP A 122 -6.38 -19.23 -13.09
C ASP A 122 -5.60 -17.95 -13.45
N ALA A 123 -5.53 -16.97 -12.54
CA ALA A 123 -4.80 -15.73 -12.77
C ALA A 123 -3.30 -15.97 -12.94
N ASP A 124 -2.70 -15.28 -13.92
CA ASP A 124 -1.27 -15.31 -14.17
C ASP A 124 -0.50 -14.46 -13.14
N VAL A 125 -0.34 -15.03 -11.94
CA VAL A 125 0.37 -14.44 -10.80
C VAL A 125 1.86 -14.27 -11.10
N GLU A 126 2.43 -15.09 -11.99
CA GLU A 126 3.83 -15.00 -12.36
C GLU A 126 4.12 -13.75 -13.16
N ALA A 127 3.35 -13.50 -14.23
CA ALA A 127 3.50 -12.27 -14.98
C ALA A 127 3.25 -11.03 -14.13
N PHE A 128 2.29 -11.08 -13.21
CA PHE A 128 2.07 -10.00 -12.25
C PHE A 128 3.30 -9.72 -11.38
N THR A 129 3.90 -10.78 -10.83
CA THR A 129 5.10 -10.66 -9.99
C THR A 129 6.26 -10.07 -10.80
N ASN A 130 6.47 -10.53 -12.03
CA ASN A 130 7.51 -10.00 -12.92
C ASN A 130 7.28 -8.51 -13.24
N THR A 131 6.03 -8.09 -13.49
CA THR A 131 5.71 -6.67 -13.69
C THR A 131 6.02 -5.82 -12.46
N VAL A 132 5.78 -6.36 -11.25
CA VAL A 132 6.15 -5.67 -10.01
C VAL A 132 7.67 -5.57 -9.88
N GLU A 133 8.40 -6.65 -10.14
CA GLU A 133 9.88 -6.72 -10.11
C GLU A 133 10.52 -5.70 -11.05
N GLU A 134 10.08 -5.66 -12.30
CA GLU A 134 10.58 -4.72 -13.32
C GLU A 134 10.33 -3.26 -12.96
N GLY A 135 9.27 -3.00 -12.20
CA GLY A 135 8.85 -1.67 -11.76
C GLY A 135 9.45 -1.21 -10.44
N LEU A 136 10.37 -1.96 -9.81
CA LEU A 136 10.96 -1.56 -8.52
C LEU A 136 12.05 -0.49 -8.70
N ARG A 137 12.09 0.46 -7.76
CA ARG A 137 13.27 1.34 -7.56
C ARG A 137 14.40 0.58 -6.85
N ASP A 138 15.61 1.13 -6.97
CA ASP A 138 16.80 0.62 -6.29
C ASP A 138 16.58 0.42 -4.78
N GLY A 139 17.08 -0.71 -4.27
CA GLY A 139 16.99 -1.08 -2.86
C GLY A 139 15.67 -1.71 -2.42
N LEU A 140 14.77 -2.03 -3.36
CA LEU A 140 13.60 -2.87 -3.11
C LEU A 140 13.78 -4.24 -3.75
N GLU A 141 13.25 -5.24 -3.05
CA GLU A 141 13.09 -6.61 -3.56
C GLU A 141 11.63 -7.01 -3.34
N VAL A 142 11.11 -7.88 -4.20
CA VAL A 142 9.79 -8.48 -4.04
C VAL A 142 9.92 -9.99 -4.06
N GLY A 143 9.06 -10.64 -3.29
CA GLY A 143 8.90 -12.09 -3.31
C GLY A 143 7.41 -12.42 -3.26
N ARG A 144 7.06 -13.63 -3.69
CA ARG A 144 5.69 -14.14 -3.66
C ARG A 144 5.57 -15.34 -2.74
N ARG A 145 4.40 -15.47 -2.10
CA ARG A 145 3.98 -16.66 -1.38
C ARG A 145 2.49 -16.87 -1.63
N TYR A 146 2.11 -18.09 -2.01
CA TYR A 146 0.70 -18.46 -2.06
C TYR A 146 0.18 -18.66 -0.63
N ALA A 147 -0.95 -18.03 -0.31
CA ALA A 147 -1.57 -18.12 1.01
C ALA A 147 -2.22 -19.50 1.30
N GLY A 148 -2.17 -20.46 0.36
CA GLY A 148 -2.83 -21.75 0.47
C GLY A 148 -4.35 -21.65 0.25
N GLU A 149 -5.10 -22.69 0.62
CA GLU A 149 -6.56 -22.56 0.74
C GLU A 149 -6.88 -21.52 1.81
N PRO A 150 -7.80 -20.57 1.57
CA PRO A 150 -8.14 -19.53 2.53
C PRO A 150 -8.89 -20.15 3.72
N ILE A 151 -8.14 -20.68 4.68
CA ILE A 151 -8.71 -21.27 5.89
C ILE A 151 -9.15 -20.18 6.87
N HIS A 152 -8.52 -19.01 6.88
CA HIS A 152 -8.97 -17.83 7.62
C HIS A 152 -8.53 -16.53 6.91
N TRP A 153 -9.47 -15.58 6.78
CA TRP A 153 -9.21 -14.17 6.50
C TRP A 153 -9.45 -13.37 7.77
#